data_AF-T1A2E4-F1
#
_entry.id   AF-T1A2E4-F1
#
_cell.length_a   1.000
_cell.length_b   1.000
_cell.length_c   1.000
_cell.angle_alpha   90.00
_cell.angle_beta   90.00
_cell.angle_gamma   90.00
#
_symmetry.space_group_name_H-M   'P 1'
#
loop_
_entity.id
_entity.type
_entity.pdbx_description
1 polymer ?
#
loop_
_entity_poly.entity_id
_entity_poly.type
_entity_poly.pdbx_seq_one_letter_code
_entity_poly.pdbx_strand_id
1 'polypeptide(L)'
;LVRRPAGILQPYRDLLKLLRKEVVLATGASPLFRITPYIVFGSMGLAAALVPAVTTDLPFGPAADAIALVGIFSLARIFMALSAMDIGTPFGDMGARREMMIAFLAEPATMMVLFTASLISRSTSLSTIAETLGGRHFTLYPSLVFATTSFFLIILAENSRLPIDNPSTHLELTMI
;
A
#
# COMPACT_ATOMS: atom_id res chain seq x y z
N LEU A 1 -33.55 3.53 -10.99
CA LEU A 1 -33.56 4.03 -9.60
C LEU A 1 -32.15 4.47 -9.23
N VAL A 2 -31.87 5.78 -9.17
CA VAL A 2 -30.55 6.31 -8.80
C VAL A 2 -30.36 6.11 -7.30
N ARG A 3 -29.39 5.28 -6.90
CA ARG A 3 -29.04 5.08 -5.48
C ARG A 3 -28.40 6.37 -4.96
N ARG A 4 -28.84 6.85 -3.78
CA ARG A 4 -28.17 7.95 -3.09
C ARG A 4 -26.84 7.46 -2.49
N PRO A 5 -25.76 8.24 -2.61
CA PRO A 5 -24.49 7.88 -2.00
C PRO A 5 -24.58 7.90 -0.46
N ALA A 6 -23.69 7.16 0.19
CA ALA A 6 -23.58 7.17 1.64
C ALA A 6 -23.26 8.59 2.17
N GLY A 7 -23.72 8.91 3.38
CA GLY A 7 -23.43 10.19 4.01
C GLY A 7 -21.96 10.33 4.41
N ILE A 8 -21.48 11.57 4.52
CA ILE A 8 -20.07 11.90 4.85
C ILE A 8 -19.62 11.27 6.19
N LEU A 9 -20.55 11.10 7.13
CA LEU A 9 -20.27 10.51 8.44
C LEU A 9 -20.29 8.97 8.44
N GLN A 10 -20.60 8.32 7.32
CA GLN A 10 -20.69 6.86 7.22
C GLN A 10 -19.38 6.16 7.62
N PRO A 11 -18.19 6.57 7.14
CA PRO A 11 -16.93 5.89 7.49
C PRO A 11 -16.65 5.91 9.00
N TYR A 12 -16.95 7.03 9.67
CA TYR A 12 -16.79 7.15 11.13
C TYR A 12 -17.73 6.25 11.91
N ARG A 13 -18.98 6.10 11.43
CA ARG A 13 -19.97 5.21 12.04
C ARG A 13 -19.58 3.74 11.86
N ASP A 14 -19.03 3.39 10.70
CA ASP A 14 -18.55 2.03 10.43
C ASP A 14 -17.34 1.67 11.29
N LEU A 15 -16.40 2.60 11.48
CA LEU A 15 -15.26 2.41 12.38
C LEU A 15 -15.72 2.23 13.84
N LEU A 16 -16.64 3.08 14.33
CA LEU A 16 -17.22 2.95 15.67
C LEU A 16 -17.95 1.60 15.85
N LYS A 17 -18.65 1.14 14.81
CA LYS A 17 -19.33 -0.16 14.79
C LYS A 17 -18.33 -1.32 14.87
N LEU A 18 -17.22 -1.24 14.14
CA LEU A 18 -16.17 -2.26 14.15
C LEU A 18 -15.45 -2.33 15.50
N LEU A 19 -15.16 -1.19 16.13
CA LEU A 19 -14.53 -1.13 17.46
C LEU A 19 -15.41 -1.69 18.59
N ARG A 20 -16.74 -1.64 18.43
CA ARG A 20 -17.70 -2.21 19.38
C ARG A 20 -17.97 -3.70 19.15
N LYS A 21 -17.46 -4.26 18.05
CA LYS A 21 -17.71 -5.66 17.68
C LYS A 21 -16.83 -6.58 18.49
N GLU A 22 -17.39 -7.69 18.96
CA GLU A 22 -16.63 -8.72 19.66
C GLU A 22 -15.59 -9.34 18.71
N VAL A 23 -14.39 -9.57 19.26
CA VAL A 23 -13.28 -10.18 18.52
C VAL A 23 -13.50 -11.69 18.47
N VAL A 24 -13.79 -12.21 17.29
CA VAL A 24 -13.89 -13.66 17.05
C VAL A 24 -12.55 -14.15 16.48
N LEU A 25 -11.83 -14.94 17.26
CA LEU A 25 -10.57 -15.58 16.85
C LEU A 25 -10.82 -17.05 16.55
N ALA A 26 -10.19 -17.56 15.49
CA ALA A 26 -10.19 -18.99 15.22
C ALA A 26 -9.47 -19.74 16.35
N THR A 27 -9.98 -20.92 16.72
CA THR A 27 -9.45 -21.75 17.82
C THR A 27 -8.01 -22.23 17.58
N GLY A 28 -7.54 -22.25 16.34
CA GLY A 28 -6.18 -22.65 15.94
C GLY A 28 -5.24 -21.50 15.54
N ALA A 29 -5.62 -20.23 15.71
CA ALA A 29 -4.80 -19.10 15.27
C ALA A 29 -3.52 -18.93 16.12
N SER A 30 -2.37 -18.79 15.46
CA SER A 30 -1.09 -18.50 16.10
C SER A 30 -1.07 -17.07 16.67
N PRO A 31 -0.18 -16.74 17.62
CA PRO A 31 0.09 -15.36 18.00
C PRO A 31 0.40 -14.44 16.81
N LEU A 32 0.95 -15.00 15.73
CA LEU A 32 1.21 -14.28 14.47
C LEU A 32 -0.04 -13.55 13.95
N PHE A 33 -1.19 -14.24 13.87
CA PHE A 33 -2.45 -13.64 13.41
C PHE A 33 -2.89 -12.44 14.27
N ARG A 34 -2.56 -12.44 15.56
CA ARG A 34 -2.89 -11.34 16.48
C ARG A 34 -1.94 -10.15 16.33
N ILE A 35 -0.68 -10.40 15.98
CA ILE A 35 0.36 -9.37 15.88
C ILE A 35 0.33 -8.69 14.50
N THR A 36 -0.02 -9.42 13.43
CA THR A 36 -0.04 -8.90 12.05
C THR A 36 -0.79 -7.57 11.89
N PRO A 37 -2.01 -7.36 12.42
CA PRO A 37 -2.71 -6.08 12.27
C PRO A 37 -1.93 -4.89 12.82
N TYR A 38 -1.20 -5.09 13.93
CA TYR A 38 -0.36 -4.05 14.53
C TYR A 38 0.90 -3.79 13.70
N ILE A 39 1.50 -4.83 13.13
CA ILE A 39 2.66 -4.68 12.23
C ILE A 39 2.26 -3.91 10.97
N VAL A 40 1.16 -4.30 10.32
CA VAL A 40 0.67 -3.65 9.09
C VAL A 40 0.29 -2.19 9.35
N PHE A 41 -0.39 -1.92 10.48
CA PHE A 41 -0.69 -0.55 10.87
C PHE A 41 0.59 0.27 11.14
N GLY A 42 1.55 -0.32 11.86
CA GLY A 42 2.84 0.30 12.14
C GLY A 42 3.65 0.58 10.88
N SER A 43 3.72 -0.37 9.94
CA SER A 43 4.41 -0.20 8.65
C SER A 43 3.75 0.89 7.81
N MET A 44 2.43 0.96 7.76
CA MET A 44 1.72 2.00 7.00
C MET A 44 1.91 3.38 7.64
N GLY A 45 1.91 3.46 8.97
CA GLY A 45 2.23 4.68 9.70
C GLY A 45 3.66 5.15 9.48
N LEU A 46 4.64 4.23 9.48
CA LEU A 46 6.04 4.52 9.17
C LEU A 46 6.21 4.98 7.72
N ALA A 47 5.58 4.29 6.76
CA ALA A 47 5.59 4.70 5.36
C ALA A 47 5.03 6.11 5.18
N ALA A 48 3.90 6.43 5.85
CA ALA A 48 3.31 7.77 5.82
C ALA A 48 4.23 8.84 6.44
N ALA A 49 5.01 8.49 7.47
CA ALA A 49 5.96 9.39 8.11
C ALA A 49 7.23 9.64 7.26
N LEU A 50 7.61 8.68 6.41
CA LEU A 50 8.79 8.81 5.53
C LEU A 50 8.49 9.62 4.26
N VAL A 51 7.24 9.64 3.79
CA VAL A 51 6.88 10.40 2.58
C VAL A 51 6.83 11.90 2.89
N PRO A 52 7.66 12.73 2.23
CA PRO A 52 7.71 14.17 2.45
C PRO A 52 6.53 14.88 1.78
N ALA A 53 5.35 14.79 2.39
CA ALA A 53 4.11 15.37 1.84
C ALA A 53 3.92 16.86 2.20
N VAL A 54 4.42 17.29 3.36
CA VAL A 54 4.16 18.64 3.91
C VAL A 54 5.45 19.41 4.19
N THR A 55 6.51 18.74 4.60
CA THR A 55 7.81 19.36 4.92
C THR A 55 8.93 18.39 4.54
N THR A 56 10.01 18.92 4.00
CA THR A 56 11.19 18.15 3.58
C THR A 56 12.19 17.97 4.72
N ASP A 57 12.10 18.82 5.74
CA ASP A 57 12.83 18.75 7.01
C ASP A 57 12.20 17.75 7.99
N LEU A 58 12.16 16.49 7.57
CA LEU A 58 11.71 15.39 8.42
C LEU A 58 12.90 14.90 9.27
N PRO A 59 12.70 14.59 10.57
CA PRO A 59 13.76 14.01 11.41
C PRO A 59 14.29 12.67 10.87
N PHE A 60 13.49 11.99 10.04
CA PHE A 60 13.87 10.75 9.34
C PHE A 60 14.40 10.99 7.91
N GLY A 61 14.67 12.24 7.50
CA GLY A 61 15.10 12.61 6.15
C GLY A 61 16.29 11.80 5.60
N PRO A 62 17.33 11.49 6.39
CA PRO A 62 18.44 10.64 5.95
C PRO A 62 18.07 9.16 5.78
N ALA A 63 17.03 8.68 6.49
CA ALA A 63 16.56 7.29 6.45
C ALA A 63 15.40 7.08 5.45
N ALA A 64 14.83 8.16 4.91
CA ALA A 64 13.77 8.13 3.91
C ALA A 64 14.34 7.89 2.51
N ASP A 65 14.77 6.65 2.24
CA ASP A 65 15.16 6.16 0.92
C ASP A 65 13.97 5.47 0.22
N ALA A 66 13.89 5.57 -1.10
CA ALA A 66 13.01 4.79 -1.95
C ALA A 66 13.06 3.28 -1.64
N ILE A 67 14.26 2.73 -1.39
CA ILE A 67 14.46 1.31 -1.05
C ILE A 67 13.79 0.98 0.29
N ALA A 68 13.94 1.85 1.28
CA ALA A 68 13.33 1.66 2.59
C ALA A 68 11.80 1.70 2.50
N LEU A 69 11.24 2.62 1.71
CA LEU A 69 9.79 2.71 1.50
C LEU A 69 9.22 1.44 0.88
N VAL A 70 9.84 0.95 -0.21
CA VAL A 70 9.39 -0.30 -0.85
C VAL A 70 9.57 -1.49 0.10
N GLY A 71 10.68 -1.56 0.84
CA GLY A 71 10.90 -2.62 1.83
C GLY A 71 9.85 -2.64 2.95
N ILE A 72 9.36 -1.48 3.39
CA ILE A 72 8.27 -1.38 4.37
C ILE A 72 6.95 -1.91 3.80
N PHE A 73 6.64 -1.63 2.53
CA PHE A 73 5.47 -2.20 1.85
C PHE A 73 5.59 -3.72 1.69
N SER A 74 6.74 -4.23 1.23
CA SER A 74 7.00 -5.66 1.11
C SER A 74 6.86 -6.38 2.47
N LEU A 75 7.38 -5.77 3.54
CA LEU A 75 7.25 -6.31 4.90
C LEU A 75 5.79 -6.41 5.32
N ALA A 76 5.00 -5.35 5.12
CA ALA A 76 3.57 -5.36 5.44
C ALA A 76 2.85 -6.51 4.72
N ARG A 77 3.13 -6.70 3.42
CA ARG A 77 2.53 -7.76 2.60
C ARG A 77 2.91 -9.15 3.04
N ILE A 78 4.19 -9.39 3.37
CA ILE A 78 4.64 -10.69 3.89
C ILE A 78 3.86 -11.07 5.15
N PHE A 79 3.67 -10.13 6.08
CA PHE A 79 2.90 -10.40 7.30
C PHE A 79 1.40 -10.62 7.01
N MET A 80 0.82 -9.89 6.05
CA MET A 80 -0.56 -10.14 5.60
C MET A 80 -0.71 -11.55 5.02
N ALA A 81 0.15 -11.94 4.07
CA ALA A 81 0.14 -13.26 3.46
C ALA A 81 0.34 -14.39 4.48
N LEU A 82 1.31 -14.22 5.39
CA LEU A 82 1.55 -15.17 6.47
C LEU A 82 0.33 -15.31 7.39
N SER A 83 -0.33 -14.21 7.76
CA SER A 83 -1.53 -14.26 8.61
C SER A 83 -2.73 -14.94 7.93
N ALA A 84 -2.85 -14.79 6.61
CA ALA A 84 -3.90 -15.42 5.83
C ALA A 84 -3.68 -16.95 5.74
N MET A 85 -2.43 -17.40 5.64
CA MET A 85 -2.05 -18.82 5.65
C MET A 85 -2.15 -19.46 7.05
N ASP A 86 -1.90 -18.69 8.11
CA ASP A 86 -1.86 -19.18 9.51
C ASP A 86 -3.19 -19.77 9.99
N ILE A 87 -4.33 -19.24 9.52
CA ILE A 87 -5.66 -19.76 9.89
C ILE A 87 -5.93 -21.15 9.24
N GLY A 88 -5.20 -21.51 8.18
CA GLY A 88 -5.32 -22.81 7.52
C GLY A 88 -6.64 -23.02 6.76
N THR A 89 -7.33 -21.94 6.39
CA THR A 89 -8.56 -22.04 5.58
C THR A 89 -8.24 -21.99 4.08
N PRO A 90 -8.96 -22.74 3.23
CA PRO A 90 -8.74 -22.72 1.77
C PRO A 90 -8.88 -21.31 1.16
N PHE A 91 -9.79 -20.49 1.68
CA PHE A 91 -10.03 -19.12 1.21
C PHE A 91 -8.87 -18.18 1.56
N GLY A 92 -8.33 -18.26 2.78
CA GLY A 92 -7.17 -17.47 3.20
C GLY A 92 -5.94 -17.72 2.34
N ASP A 93 -5.64 -19.00 2.03
CA ASP A 93 -4.50 -19.36 1.17
C ASP A 93 -4.71 -18.94 -0.29
N MET A 94 -5.93 -19.07 -0.84
CA MET A 94 -6.24 -18.57 -2.19
C MET A 94 -6.09 -17.05 -2.30
N GLY A 95 -6.56 -16.29 -1.30
CA GLY A 95 -6.38 -14.84 -1.24
C GLY A 95 -4.91 -14.44 -1.12
N ALA A 96 -4.17 -15.08 -0.22
CA ALA A 96 -2.74 -14.82 -0.01
C ALA A 96 -1.91 -15.01 -1.29
N ARG A 97 -2.16 -16.10 -2.04
CA ARG A 97 -1.46 -16.37 -3.30
C ARG A 97 -1.73 -15.29 -4.36
N ARG A 98 -2.96 -14.81 -4.45
CA ARG A 98 -3.35 -13.75 -5.41
C ARG A 98 -2.68 -12.43 -5.07
N GLU A 99 -2.74 -12.01 -3.80
CA GLU A 99 -2.07 -10.79 -3.37
C GLU A 99 -0.55 -10.86 -3.59
N MET A 100 0.07 -12.01 -3.30
CA MET A 100 1.51 -12.20 -3.53
C MET A 100 1.88 -12.21 -5.02
N MET A 101 1.02 -12.74 -5.90
CA MET A 101 1.24 -12.68 -7.35
C MET A 101 1.23 -11.24 -7.86
N ILE A 102 0.28 -10.41 -7.40
CA ILE A 102 0.21 -8.99 -7.78
C ILE A 102 1.41 -8.23 -7.17
N ALA A 103 1.72 -8.48 -5.89
CA ALA A 103 2.85 -7.86 -5.19
C ALA A 103 4.18 -8.11 -5.90
N PHE A 104 4.42 -9.34 -6.35
CA PHE A 104 5.64 -9.72 -7.04
C PHE A 104 5.88 -8.92 -8.33
N LEU A 105 4.80 -8.48 -9.00
CA LEU A 105 4.89 -7.61 -10.18
C LEU A 105 4.94 -6.13 -9.80
N ALA A 106 4.16 -5.72 -8.80
CA ALA A 106 4.02 -4.33 -8.40
C ALA A 106 5.29 -3.79 -7.71
N GLU A 107 5.92 -4.55 -6.81
CA GLU A 107 7.06 -4.07 -6.02
C GLU A 107 8.29 -3.68 -6.87
N PRO A 108 8.76 -4.52 -7.83
CA PRO A 108 9.84 -4.11 -8.74
C PRO A 108 9.45 -2.94 -9.64
N ALA A 109 8.17 -2.86 -10.04
CA ALA A 109 7.67 -1.76 -10.85
C ALA A 109 7.69 -0.44 -10.06
N THR A 110 7.32 -0.45 -8.77
CA THR A 110 7.43 0.70 -7.86
C THR A 110 8.88 1.15 -7.73
N MET A 111 9.81 0.21 -7.58
CA MET A 111 11.25 0.52 -7.56
C MET A 111 11.72 1.20 -8.84
N MET A 112 11.31 0.72 -10.02
CA MET A 112 11.69 1.33 -11.30
C MET A 112 11.15 2.76 -11.46
N VAL A 113 9.93 3.02 -11.00
CA VAL A 113 9.33 4.37 -10.98
C VAL A 113 10.14 5.29 -10.07
N LEU A 114 10.45 4.85 -8.84
CA LEU A 114 11.22 5.65 -7.88
C LEU A 114 12.66 5.89 -8.37
N PHE A 115 13.29 4.91 -9.01
CA PHE A 115 14.62 5.07 -9.61
C PHE A 115 14.63 6.07 -10.76
N THR A 116 13.56 6.13 -11.57
CA THR A 116 13.43 7.14 -12.62
C THR A 116 13.47 8.55 -12.03
N ALA A 117 12.77 8.77 -10.92
CA ALA A 117 12.82 10.05 -10.19
C ALA A 117 14.19 10.29 -9.54
N SER A 118 14.80 9.25 -8.97
CA SER A 118 16.12 9.31 -8.34
C SER A 118 17.24 9.68 -9.32
N LEU A 119 17.20 9.20 -10.57
CA LEU A 119 18.18 9.55 -11.60
C LEU A 119 18.13 11.05 -11.96
N ILE A 120 16.95 11.67 -11.87
CA ILE A 120 16.74 13.09 -12.18
C ILE A 120 17.22 13.99 -11.04
N SER A 121 17.07 13.54 -9.79
CA SER A 121 17.52 14.24 -8.58
C SER A 121 18.97 13.92 -8.18
N ARG A 122 19.55 12.84 -8.73
CA ARG A 122 20.85 12.24 -8.35
C ARG A 122 20.93 11.82 -6.88
N SER A 123 19.80 11.48 -6.27
CA SER A 123 19.71 11.02 -4.88
C SER A 123 18.60 10.00 -4.73
N THR A 124 18.78 9.02 -3.85
CA THR A 124 17.75 8.02 -3.50
C THR A 124 16.85 8.49 -2.35
N SER A 125 17.19 9.62 -1.72
CA SER A 125 16.40 10.23 -0.65
C SER A 125 15.12 10.86 -1.20
N LEU A 126 13.97 10.52 -0.60
CA LEU A 126 12.67 11.07 -0.99
C LEU A 126 12.58 12.58 -0.78
N SER A 127 13.20 13.13 0.28
CA SER A 127 13.17 14.58 0.54
C SER A 127 13.93 15.33 -0.55
N THR A 128 15.11 14.86 -0.95
CA THR A 128 15.88 15.45 -2.05
C THR A 128 15.13 15.35 -3.37
N ILE A 129 14.44 14.23 -3.65
CA ILE A 129 13.60 14.08 -4.85
C ILE A 129 12.48 15.12 -4.83
N ALA A 130 11.76 15.29 -3.72
CA ALA A 130 10.66 16.23 -3.60
C ALA A 130 11.12 17.70 -3.77
N GLU A 131 12.25 18.09 -3.16
CA GLU A 131 12.81 19.45 -3.28
C GLU A 131 13.27 19.75 -4.71
N THR A 132 14.01 18.82 -5.32
CA THR A 132 14.55 19.01 -6.67
C THR A 132 13.47 19.07 -7.74
N LEU A 133 12.37 18.33 -7.55
CA LEU A 133 11.24 18.33 -8.47
C LEU A 133 10.29 19.51 -8.22
N GLY A 134 10.11 19.94 -6.97
CA GLY A 134 9.29 21.09 -6.59
C GLY A 134 9.93 22.45 -6.94
N GLY A 135 11.26 22.55 -6.93
CA GLY A 135 11.99 23.78 -7.27
C GLY A 135 12.22 23.99 -8.77
N ARG A 136 11.92 23.00 -9.62
CA ARG A 136 12.07 23.10 -11.08
C ARG A 136 10.80 23.66 -11.71
N HIS A 137 10.95 24.53 -12.72
CA HIS A 137 9.83 24.89 -13.60
C HIS A 137 9.23 23.62 -14.22
N PHE A 138 7.90 23.60 -14.36
CA PHE A 138 7.09 22.47 -14.85
C PHE A 138 7.56 22.00 -16.24
N THR A 139 8.60 21.19 -16.27
CA THR A 139 9.23 20.68 -17.48
C THR A 139 8.77 19.25 -17.66
N LEU A 140 7.94 19.02 -18.69
CA LEU A 140 7.42 17.70 -19.01
C LEU A 140 8.53 16.86 -19.64
N TYR A 141 9.26 16.13 -18.81
CA TYR A 141 10.12 15.05 -19.29
C TYR A 141 9.25 13.85 -19.67
N PRO A 142 9.40 13.28 -20.88
CA PRO A 142 8.64 12.09 -21.28
C PRO A 142 8.78 10.93 -20.28
N SER A 143 9.96 10.77 -19.68
CA SER A 143 10.23 9.76 -18.64
C SER A 143 9.35 9.95 -17.40
N LEU A 144 9.10 11.18 -16.97
CA LEU A 144 8.22 11.47 -15.82
C LEU A 144 6.76 11.16 -16.16
N VAL A 145 6.31 11.44 -17.38
CA VAL A 145 4.93 11.11 -17.82
C VAL A 145 4.70 9.60 -17.77
N PHE A 146 5.64 8.81 -18.28
CA PHE A 146 5.58 7.35 -18.18
C PHE A 146 5.67 6.88 -16.72
N ALA A 147 6.56 7.47 -15.91
CA ALA A 147 6.69 7.12 -14.50
C ALA A 147 5.39 7.40 -13.71
N THR A 148 4.74 8.55 -13.92
CA THR A 148 3.47 8.89 -13.29
C THR A 148 2.34 7.95 -13.74
N THR A 149 2.29 7.61 -15.03
CA THR A 149 1.29 6.67 -15.56
C THR A 149 1.47 5.27 -14.97
N SER A 150 2.71 4.78 -14.93
CA SER A 150 3.05 3.49 -14.29
C SER A 150 2.72 3.51 -12.80
N PHE A 151 3.07 4.59 -12.09
CA PHE A 151 2.77 4.75 -10.66
C PHE A 151 1.26 4.72 -10.39
N PHE A 152 0.46 5.36 -11.25
CA PHE A 152 -0.99 5.33 -11.15
C PHE A 152 -1.55 3.91 -11.29
N LEU A 153 -1.06 3.13 -12.28
CA LEU A 153 -1.46 1.73 -12.44
C LEU A 153 -1.05 0.86 -11.23
N ILE A 154 0.15 1.10 -10.70
CA ILE A 154 0.66 0.42 -9.49
C ILE A 154 -0.24 0.72 -8.29
N ILE A 155 -0.58 1.98 -8.02
CA ILE A 155 -1.46 2.35 -6.89
C ILE A 155 -2.81 1.65 -6.99
N LEU A 156 -3.38 1.55 -8.20
CA LEU A 156 -4.63 0.80 -8.41
C LEU A 156 -4.46 -0.68 -8.11
N ALA A 157 -3.33 -1.27 -8.52
CA ALA A 157 -3.00 -2.67 -8.28
C ALA A 157 -2.81 -2.95 -6.79
N GLU A 158 -2.09 -2.07 -6.08
CA GLU A 158 -1.79 -2.23 -4.66
C GLU A 158 -3.01 -2.10 -3.76
N ASN A 159 -3.97 -1.26 -4.13
CA ASN A 159 -5.17 -1.02 -3.33
C ASN A 159 -6.34 -1.95 -3.69
N SER A 160 -6.07 -3.01 -4.47
CA SER A 160 -7.08 -3.92 -5.00
C SER A 160 -8.31 -3.18 -5.54
N ARG A 161 -8.08 -2.14 -6.36
CA ARG A 161 -9.16 -1.34 -6.95
C ARG A 161 -9.47 -1.80 -8.36
N LEU A 162 -10.73 -1.58 -8.76
CA LEU A 162 -11.14 -1.72 -10.15
C LEU A 162 -10.24 -0.83 -11.02
N PRO A 163 -9.68 -1.33 -12.13
CA PRO A 163 -10.08 -2.55 -12.87
C PRO A 163 -9.30 -3.83 -12.50
N ILE A 164 -8.35 -3.79 -11.57
CA ILE A 164 -7.37 -4.87 -11.35
C ILE A 164 -7.90 -5.93 -10.37
N ASP A 165 -8.60 -5.48 -9.34
CA ASP A 165 -9.19 -6.37 -8.34
C ASP A 165 -10.49 -5.76 -7.82
N ASN A 166 -11.40 -6.61 -7.34
CA ASN A 166 -12.69 -6.18 -6.80
C ASN A 166 -13.01 -6.91 -5.51
N PRO A 167 -12.55 -6.45 -4.33
CA PRO A 167 -12.76 -7.14 -3.05
C PRO A 167 -14.23 -7.21 -2.61
N SER A 168 -15.16 -6.63 -3.36
CA SER A 168 -16.58 -6.56 -3.00
C SER A 168 -17.48 -7.61 -3.68
N THR A 169 -16.94 -8.48 -4.55
CA THR A 169 -17.70 -9.60 -5.12
C THR A 169 -17.87 -10.76 -4.13
N HIS A 170 -19.04 -11.40 -4.18
CA HIS A 170 -19.48 -12.46 -3.26
C HIS A 170 -18.71 -13.80 -3.40
N LEU A 171 -17.84 -13.91 -4.41
CA LEU A 171 -16.95 -15.04 -4.62
C LEU A 171 -15.53 -14.46 -4.70
N GLU A 172 -14.74 -14.67 -3.64
CA GLU A 172 -13.30 -14.36 -3.59
C GLU A 172 -12.51 -15.04 -4.75
N LEU A 173 -13.16 -15.96 -5.47
CA LEU A 173 -12.64 -16.77 -6.59
C LEU A 173 -12.84 -16.18 -8.01
N THR A 174 -13.55 -15.06 -8.18
CA THR A 174 -13.80 -14.48 -9.53
C THR A 174 -13.18 -13.10 -9.72
N MET A 175 -12.17 -12.77 -8.94
CA MET A 175 -11.54 -11.47 -8.97
C MET A 175 -10.17 -11.58 -9.63
N ILE A 176 -10.09 -11.04 -10.84
CA ILE A 176 -8.98 -10.73 -11.77
C ILE A 176 -9.52 -11.03 -13.17
#